data_AF-A0A970FWN6-F1
#
_entry.id   AF-A0A970FWN6-F1
#
_cell.length_a   1.000
_cell.length_b   1.000
_cell.length_c   1.000
_cell.angle_alpha   90.00
_cell.angle_beta   90.00
_cell.angle_gamma   90.00
#
_symmetry.space_group_name_H-M   'P 1'
#
loop_
_entity.id
_entity.type
_entity.pdbx_description
1 polymer ?
#
loop_
_entity_poly.entity_id
_entity_poly.type
_entity_poly.pdbx_seq_one_letter_code
_entity_poly.pdbx_strand_id
1 'polypeptide(L)' 'MLKRITVVLLILLLLMTASACKPIAEPDQGDERLQIVTSFYVLYDFASRIGGDHVVGTNLVPPGAE' A
#
# COMPACT_ATOMS: atom_id res chain seq x y z
N MET A 1 -22.68 12.02 -44.30
CA MET A 1 -21.38 12.46 -43.74
C MET A 1 -21.41 12.66 -42.23
N LEU A 2 -22.46 13.29 -41.66
CA LEU A 2 -22.56 13.57 -40.21
C LEU A 2 -22.48 12.32 -39.30
N LYS A 3 -23.14 11.21 -39.66
CA LYS A 3 -23.07 9.93 -38.91
C LYS A 3 -21.66 9.33 -38.81
N ARG A 4 -20.83 9.49 -39.86
CA ARG A 4 -19.44 9.00 -39.87
C ARG A 4 -18.56 9.86 -38.95
N ILE A 5 -18.82 11.17 -38.92
CA ILE A 5 -18.12 12.12 -38.04
C ILE A 5 -18.46 11.84 -36.57
N THR A 6 -19.73 11.56 -36.25
CA THR A 6 -20.14 11.20 -34.88
C THR A 6 -19.45 9.93 -34.39
N VAL A 7 -19.31 8.91 -35.25
CA VAL A 7 -18.61 7.66 -34.88
C VAL A 7 -17.13 7.89 -34.62
N VAL A 8 -16.46 8.70 -35.45
CA VAL A 8 -15.04 9.05 -35.25
C VAL A 8 -14.83 9.83 -33.96
N LEU A 9 -15.73 10.77 -33.63
CA LEU A 9 -15.67 11.54 -32.39
C LEU A 9 -15.83 10.65 -31.14
N LEU A 10 -16.71 9.67 -31.20
CA LEU A 10 -16.99 8.75 -30.08
C LEU A 10 -15.80 7.81 -29.84
N ILE A 11 -15.15 7.33 -30.91
CA ILE A 11 -13.93 6.52 -30.83
C ILE A 11 -12.78 7.33 -30.23
N LEU A 12 -12.62 8.60 -30.64
CA LEU A 12 -11.58 9.49 -30.10
C LEU A 12 -11.78 9.78 -28.60
N LEU A 13 -13.03 9.95 -28.17
CA LEU A 13 -13.38 10.12 -26.75
C LEU A 13 -13.04 8.87 -25.92
N LEU A 14 -13.28 7.68 -26.47
CA LEU A 14 -12.96 6.40 -25.82
C LEU A 14 -11.45 6.17 -25.68
N LEU A 15 -10.66 6.61 -26.67
CA LEU A 15 -9.19 6.52 -26.62
C LEU A 15 -8.57 7.45 -25.57
N MET A 16 -9.20 8.60 -25.29
CA MET A 16 -8.73 9.55 -24.27
C MET A 16 -8.90 9.02 -22.84
N THR A 17 -9.89 8.17 -22.57
CA THR A 17 -10.12 7.63 -21.21
C THR A 17 -9.20 6.46 -20.86
N ALA A 18 -8.59 5.81 -21.87
CA ALA A 18 -7.69 4.66 -21.65
C ALA A 18 -6.32 5.04 -21.05
N SER A 19 -5.90 6.31 -21.16
CA SER A 19 -4.60 6.79 -20.66
C SER A 19 -4.57 7.06 -19.15
N ALA A 20 -5.68 6.83 -18.44
CA ALA A 20 -5.80 7.11 -17.00
C ALA A 20 -5.32 5.95 -16.09
N CYS A 21 -4.95 4.79 -16.66
CA CYS A 21 -4.32 3.72 -15.90
C CYS A 21 -2.85 4.05 -15.60
N LYS A 22 -2.61 4.90 -14.59
CA LYS A 22 -1.32 4.91 -13.91
C LYS A 22 -1.35 3.82 -12.84
N PRO A 23 -0.42 2.85 -12.85
CA PRO A 23 -0.19 2.07 -11.64
C PRO A 23 0.13 3.08 -10.54
N ILE A 24 -0.60 2.98 -9.42
CA ILE A 24 -0.20 3.66 -8.20
C ILE A 24 1.23 3.19 -7.95
N ALA A 25 2.17 4.13 -7.95
CA ALA A 25 3.50 3.83 -7.47
C ALA A 25 3.32 3.43 -6.02
N GLU A 26 3.32 2.12 -5.77
CA GLU A 26 3.45 1.62 -4.42
C GLU A 26 4.72 2.28 -3.88
N PRO A 27 4.65 2.95 -2.72
CA PRO A 27 5.85 3.48 -2.10
C PRO A 27 6.85 2.34 -2.03
N ASP A 28 8.10 2.62 -2.40
CA ASP A 28 9.23 1.69 -2.33
C ASP A 28 9.03 0.77 -1.13
N GLN A 29 8.65 -0.48 -1.40
CA GLN A 29 8.29 -1.44 -0.36
C GLN A 29 9.60 -1.85 0.33
N GLY A 30 10.21 -0.93 1.08
CA GLY A 30 11.13 -1.33 2.14
C GLY A 30 10.41 -2.34 3.02
N ASP A 31 11.14 -3.35 3.48
CA ASP A 31 10.68 -4.45 4.34
C ASP A 31 9.18 -4.83 4.17
N GLU A 32 8.90 -5.88 3.40
CA GLU A 32 7.53 -6.40 3.12
C GLU A 32 6.74 -6.79 4.39
N ARG A 33 7.39 -6.76 5.57
CA ARG A 33 6.79 -7.03 6.87
C ARG A 33 5.92 -5.87 7.36
N LEU A 34 4.85 -6.23 8.05
CA LEU A 34 3.98 -5.25 8.70
C LEU A 34 4.73 -4.52 9.83
N GLN A 35 4.82 -3.19 9.71
CA GLN A 35 5.39 -2.36 10.77
C GLN A 35 4.43 -2.22 11.96
N ILE A 36 4.93 -2.53 13.16
CA ILE A 36 4.18 -2.43 14.41
C ILE A 36 4.93 -1.56 15.44
N VAL A 37 4.17 -0.87 16.30
CA VAL A 37 4.70 -0.09 17.43
C VAL A 37 3.97 -0.48 18.69
N THR A 38 4.70 -0.73 19.78
CA THR A 38 4.14 -1.17 21.06
C THR A 38 4.57 -0.24 22.20
N SER A 39 3.68 -0.06 23.17
CA SER A 39 3.95 0.81 24.32
C SER A 39 4.85 0.18 25.39
N PHE A 40 4.83 -1.16 25.56
CA PHE A 40 5.62 -1.88 26.57
C PHE A 40 5.98 -3.29 26.09
N TYR A 41 7.05 -3.87 26.65
CA TYR A 41 7.73 -5.04 26.09
C TYR A 41 6.86 -6.30 26.00
N VAL A 42 5.96 -6.53 26.97
CA VAL A 42 5.07 -7.70 26.94
C VAL A 42 4.21 -7.74 25.67
N LEU A 43 3.72 -6.59 25.19
CA LEU A 43 2.95 -6.54 23.94
C LEU A 43 3.85 -6.76 22.72
N TYR A 44 5.10 -6.26 22.76
CA TYR A 44 6.08 -6.50 21.72
C TYR A 44 6.39 -7.98 21.56
N ASP A 45 6.64 -8.69 22.67
CA ASP A 45 6.94 -10.13 22.67
C ASP A 45 5.75 -10.94 22.13
N PHE A 46 4.53 -10.66 22.57
CA PHE A 46 3.34 -11.33 22.03
C PHE A 46 3.13 -11.05 20.54
N ALA A 47 3.18 -9.79 20.13
CA ALA A 47 2.98 -9.42 18.73
C ALA A 47 4.07 -10.01 17.82
N SER A 48 5.32 -10.03 18.27
CA SER A 48 6.46 -10.60 17.52
C SER A 48 6.35 -12.12 17.41
N ARG A 49 5.95 -12.82 18.48
CA ARG A 49 5.76 -14.29 18.45
C ARG A 49 4.58 -14.70 17.57
N ILE A 50 3.48 -13.96 17.64
CA ILE A 50 2.27 -14.24 16.85
C ILE A 50 2.51 -13.90 15.38
N GLY A 51 3.15 -12.76 15.10
CA GLY A 51 3.42 -12.29 13.75
C GLY A 51 4.61 -12.97 13.07
N GLY A 52 5.56 -13.52 13.83
CA GLY A 52 6.74 -14.20 13.31
C GLY A 52 7.50 -13.35 12.29
N ASP A 53 7.85 -13.96 11.16
CA ASP A 53 8.59 -13.30 10.08
C ASP A 53 7.74 -12.31 9.26
N HIS A 54 6.47 -12.12 9.58
CA HIS A 54 5.57 -11.20 8.87
C HIS A 54 5.51 -9.80 9.49
N VAL A 55 6.12 -9.61 10.66
CA VAL A 55 6.07 -8.33 11.37
C VAL A 55 7.46 -7.82 11.69
N VAL A 56 7.60 -6.51 11.73
CA VAL A 56 8.79 -5.81 12.22
C VAL A 56 8.31 -4.63 13.06
N GLY A 57 9.01 -4.29 14.14
CA GLY A 57 8.51 -3.21 14.96
C GLY A 57 9.46 -2.69 16.00
N THR A 58 9.01 -1.62 16.65
CA THR A 58 9.74 -0.90 17.69
C THR A 58 8.94 -0.89 18.98
N ASN A 59 9.58 -1.23 20.10
CA ASN A 59 9.03 -1.02 21.42
C ASN A 59 9.45 0.37 21.94
N LEU A 60 8.48 1.17 22.38
CA LEU A 60 8.75 2.54 22.81
C LEU A 60 9.50 2.61 24.15
N VAL A 61 9.24 1.65 25.04
CA VAL A 61 9.91 1.54 26.33
C VAL A 61 11.10 0.58 26.21
N PRO A 62 12.29 0.91 26.72
CA PRO A 62 13.42 -0.02 26.71
C PRO A 62 13.09 -1.30 27.49
N PRO A 63 13.57 -2.48 27.06
CA PRO A 63 13.39 -3.71 27.82
C PRO A 63 14.01 -3.58 29.22
N GLY A 64 13.30 -4.04 30.25
CA GLY A 64 13.73 -3.96 31.65
C GLY A 64 13.52 -2.61 32.34
N ALA A 65 12.79 -1.68 31.70
CA ALA A 65 12.36 -0.43 32.33
C ALA A 65 10.94 -0.50 32.94
N GLU A 66 10.31 -1.68 32.87
CA GLU A 66 9.02 -1.97 33.53
C GLU A 66 9.15 -2.36 35.01
#